data_AF-R1F570-F1
#
_entry.id   AF-R1F570-F1
#
_cell.length_a   1.000
_cell.length_b   1.000
_cell.length_c   1.000
_cell.angle_alpha   90.00
_cell.angle_beta   90.00
_cell.angle_gamma   90.00
#
_symmetry.space_group_name_H-M   'P 1'
#
loop_
_entity.id
_entity.type
_entity.pdbx_description
1 polymer ?
#
loop_
_entity_poly.entity_id
_entity_poly.type
_entity_poly.pdbx_seq_one_letter_code
_entity_poly.pdbx_strand_id
1 'polypeptide(L)'
;MFPTSGKDIACVACQSMLCIVCKAEAHDASVPCQPAAEDPALVALAYDQGWRRCENCLTYVALKHGCNHITCICGHEFCYACGVAWQDPKACACDLWSERMLLREEERRLEVAEEQLGRPLQQAERAALRQQLNVANHQGQECSHRSKETLQYREFAGNRRRTCNNCDQSIRHYCYECTECGFRVCQVCRYNRRLP
;
A
#
# COMPACT_ATOMS: atom_id res chain seq x y z
N MET A 1 14.83 -19.10 26.54
CA MET A 1 13.72 -18.84 25.59
C MET A 1 12.79 -17.86 26.29
N PHE A 2 12.70 -16.63 25.81
CA PHE A 2 11.82 -15.62 26.39
C PHE A 2 10.39 -15.84 25.87
N PRO A 3 9.36 -15.88 26.74
CA PRO A 3 7.98 -16.03 26.28
C PRO A 3 7.58 -14.75 25.55
N THR A 4 7.36 -14.86 24.24
CA THR A 4 7.02 -13.73 23.39
C THR A 4 5.52 -13.44 23.50
N SER A 5 5.15 -12.16 23.51
CA SER A 5 3.75 -11.71 23.64
C SER A 5 2.87 -12.05 22.43
N GLY A 6 3.40 -12.81 21.46
CA GLY A 6 2.77 -13.06 20.15
C GLY A 6 2.76 -11.83 19.23
N LYS A 7 3.30 -10.69 19.68
CA LYS A 7 3.30 -9.39 18.97
C LYS A 7 4.71 -8.81 18.85
N ASP A 8 5.69 -9.65 18.53
CA ASP A 8 7.08 -9.24 18.41
C ASP A 8 7.59 -9.41 16.98
N ILE A 9 8.49 -8.52 16.55
CA ILE A 9 9.15 -8.55 15.24
C ILE A 9 10.67 -8.43 15.42
N ALA A 10 11.43 -9.18 14.63
CA ALA A 10 12.89 -9.10 14.60
C ALA A 10 13.36 -8.00 13.64
N CYS A 11 14.29 -7.17 14.08
CA CYS A 11 14.98 -6.23 13.21
C CYS A 11 15.86 -6.99 12.20
N VAL A 12 15.68 -6.72 10.90
CA VAL A 12 16.47 -7.40 9.85
C VAL A 12 17.95 -7.02 9.85
N ALA A 13 18.31 -5.87 10.45
CA ALA A 13 19.68 -5.37 10.47
C ALA A 13 20.48 -5.87 11.69
N CYS A 14 19.88 -5.81 12.89
CA CYS A 14 20.57 -6.14 14.14
C CYS A 14 19.95 -7.31 14.93
N GLN A 15 18.87 -7.92 14.42
CA GLN A 15 18.17 -9.05 15.03
C GLN A 15 17.56 -8.78 16.42
N SER A 16 17.51 -7.52 16.86
CA SER A 16 16.79 -7.16 18.08
C SER A 16 15.29 -7.44 17.94
N MET A 17 14.67 -7.89 19.04
CA MET A 17 13.24 -8.15 19.10
C MET A 17 12.52 -6.91 19.61
N LEU A 18 11.49 -6.49 18.88
CA LEU A 18 10.69 -5.30 19.18
C LEU A 18 9.22 -5.68 19.30
N CYS A 19 8.50 -5.08 20.24
CA CYS A 19 7.05 -5.20 20.29
C CYS A 19 6.44 -4.33 19.17
N ILE A 20 5.59 -4.90 18.31
CA ILE A 20 4.97 -4.16 17.20
C ILE A 20 3.92 -3.13 17.65
N VAL A 21 3.45 -3.22 18.90
CA VAL A 21 2.41 -2.34 19.44
C VAL A 21 3.03 -1.09 20.06
N CYS A 22 3.92 -1.25 21.04
CA CYS A 22 4.56 -0.11 21.71
C CYS A 22 5.84 0.36 21.01
N LYS A 23 6.38 -0.41 20.06
CA LYS A 23 7.60 -0.09 19.30
C LYS A 23 8.86 -0.01 20.17
N ALA A 24 8.80 -0.53 21.39
CA ALA A 24 9.93 -0.70 22.30
C ALA A 24 10.50 -2.12 22.22
N GLU A 25 11.44 -2.45 23.10
CA GLU A 25 11.97 -3.82 23.23
C GLU A 25 10.83 -4.82 23.46
N ALA A 26 10.96 -6.01 22.86
CA ALA A 26 10.02 -7.09 23.07
C ALA A 26 9.95 -7.45 24.56
N HIS A 27 8.73 -7.70 25.03
CA HIS A 27 8.46 -7.94 26.44
C HIS A 27 7.53 -9.14 26.60
N ASP A 28 7.58 -9.74 27.79
CA ASP A 28 6.77 -10.88 28.15
C ASP A 28 5.28 -10.52 28.19
N ALA A 29 4.40 -11.52 28.00
CA ALA A 29 2.95 -11.34 28.09
C ALA A 29 2.46 -10.90 29.48
N SER A 30 3.23 -11.18 30.53
CA SER A 30 2.98 -10.71 31.90
C SER A 30 3.28 -9.22 32.10
N VAL A 31 4.08 -8.61 31.22
CA VAL A 31 4.38 -7.17 31.26
C VAL A 31 3.32 -6.43 30.43
N PRO A 32 2.54 -5.51 31.03
CA PRO A 32 1.55 -4.75 30.29
C PRO A 32 2.20 -3.94 29.16
N CYS A 33 1.73 -4.14 27.93
CA CYS A 33 2.16 -3.33 26.80
C CYS A 33 1.65 -1.90 26.99
N GLN A 34 2.55 -0.92 27.03
CA GLN A 34 2.22 0.49 27.13
C GLN A 34 2.61 1.21 25.83
N PRO A 35 1.70 1.29 24.84
CA PRO A 35 1.94 2.12 23.67
C PRO A 35 2.03 3.58 24.09
N ALA A 36 2.96 4.32 23.49
CA ALA A 36 3.04 5.77 23.69
C ALA A 36 1.71 6.44 23.33
N ALA A 37 1.38 7.52 24.04
CA ALA A 37 0.23 8.33 23.69
C ALA A 37 0.34 8.80 22.23
N GLU A 38 -0.78 8.79 21.52
CA GLU A 38 -0.80 9.25 20.13
C GLU A 38 -0.58 10.76 20.09
N ASP A 39 0.30 11.20 19.19
CA ASP A 39 0.48 12.62 18.89
C ASP A 39 -0.80 13.16 18.23
N PRO A 40 -1.52 14.11 18.85
CA PRO A 40 -2.74 14.67 18.26
C PRO A 40 -2.52 15.28 16.86
N ALA A 41 -1.33 15.83 16.59
CA ALA A 41 -0.99 16.37 15.27
C ALA A 41 -0.91 15.26 14.22
N LEU A 42 -0.33 14.10 14.57
CA LEU A 42 -0.30 12.92 13.71
C LEU A 42 -1.71 12.37 13.46
N VAL A 43 -2.57 12.34 14.49
CA VAL A 43 -3.96 11.87 14.35
C VAL A 43 -4.75 12.78 13.40
N ALA A 44 -4.62 14.10 13.57
CA ALA A 44 -5.27 15.08 12.70
C ALA A 44 -4.77 14.97 11.25
N LEU A 45 -3.45 14.87 11.05
CA LEU A 45 -2.86 14.67 9.74
C LEU A 45 -3.33 13.36 9.09
N ALA A 46 -3.36 12.27 9.85
CA ALA A 46 -3.82 10.98 9.36
C ALA A 46 -5.30 11.03 8.92
N TYR A 47 -6.15 11.74 9.66
CA TYR A 47 -7.54 11.94 9.30
C TYR A 47 -7.67 12.72 7.99
N ASP A 48 -6.97 13.85 7.88
CA ASP A 48 -6.96 14.73 6.70
C ASP A 48 -6.46 13.98 5.44
N GLN A 49 -5.34 13.28 5.57
CA GLN A 49 -4.74 12.50 4.50
C GLN A 49 -5.46 11.16 4.23
N GLY A 50 -6.47 10.81 5.04
CA GLY A 50 -7.19 9.56 4.94
C GLY A 50 -6.31 8.33 5.18
N TRP A 51 -5.28 8.44 6.02
CA TRP A 51 -4.45 7.32 6.47
C TRP A 51 -5.22 6.40 7.39
N ARG A 52 -5.05 5.09 7.22
CA ARG A 52 -5.73 4.09 8.02
C ARG A 52 -4.82 3.54 9.10
N ARG A 53 -5.28 3.58 10.35
CA ARG A 53 -4.60 2.93 11.47
C ARG A 53 -4.79 1.41 11.41
N CYS A 54 -3.69 0.66 11.51
CA CYS A 54 -3.74 -0.79 11.66
C CYS A 54 -4.16 -1.16 13.09
N GLU A 55 -5.19 -1.99 13.24
CA GLU A 55 -5.69 -2.40 14.57
C GLU A 55 -4.71 -3.34 15.31
N ASN A 56 -3.82 -4.02 14.58
CA ASN A 56 -2.89 -4.97 15.18
C ASN A 56 -1.63 -4.31 15.79
N CYS A 57 -1.04 -3.34 15.08
CA CYS A 57 0.22 -2.68 15.48
C CYS A 57 0.11 -1.17 15.69
N LEU A 58 -1.11 -0.62 15.61
CA LEU A 58 -1.43 0.78 15.85
C LEU A 58 -0.72 1.79 14.93
N THR A 59 -0.04 1.32 13.89
CA THR A 59 0.67 2.16 12.93
C THR A 59 -0.28 2.67 11.85
N TYR A 60 -0.17 3.95 11.50
CA TYR A 60 -0.87 4.52 10.36
C TYR A 60 -0.25 4.06 9.05
N VAL A 61 -1.10 3.62 8.14
CA VAL A 61 -0.74 3.16 6.82
C VAL A 61 -1.35 4.13 5.81
N ALA A 62 -0.51 4.64 4.91
CA ALA A 62 -0.95 5.40 3.75
C ALA A 62 -1.16 4.44 2.58
N LEU A 63 -2.31 4.55 1.89
CA LEU A 63 -2.55 3.80 0.67
C LEU A 63 -1.90 4.54 -0.51
N LYS A 64 -0.93 3.90 -1.18
CA LYS A 64 -0.34 4.47 -2.38
C LYS A 64 -1.27 4.35 -3.59
N HIS A 65 -1.92 3.18 -3.78
CA HIS A 65 -2.75 2.90 -4.95
C HIS A 65 -3.99 2.09 -4.59
N GLY A 66 -5.08 2.35 -5.31
CA GLY A 66 -6.48 2.11 -4.96
C GLY A 66 -6.97 0.70 -4.62
N CYS A 67 -6.15 -0.27 -4.21
CA CYS A 67 -6.62 -1.55 -3.67
C CYS A 67 -6.95 -1.40 -2.19
N ASN A 68 -8.20 -1.66 -1.80
CA ASN A 68 -8.58 -1.63 -0.40
C ASN A 68 -8.03 -2.84 0.38
N HIS A 69 -7.65 -3.96 -0.24
CA HIS A 69 -6.91 -5.01 0.45
C HIS A 69 -5.45 -4.57 0.62
N ILE A 70 -5.03 -4.31 1.87
CA ILE A 70 -3.65 -3.97 2.19
C ILE A 70 -3.07 -4.88 3.26
N THR A 71 -1.74 -5.01 3.27
CA THR A 71 -0.97 -5.69 4.30
C THR A 71 -0.12 -4.66 5.04
N CYS A 72 -0.30 -4.54 6.36
CA CYS A 72 0.58 -3.72 7.19
C CYS A 72 2.00 -4.28 7.21
N ILE A 73 2.99 -3.43 7.56
CA ILE A 73 4.37 -3.86 7.83
C ILE A 73 4.46 -4.96 8.91
N CYS A 74 3.47 -5.03 9.82
CA CYS A 74 3.39 -6.07 10.83
C CYS A 74 2.77 -7.39 10.30
N GLY A 75 2.44 -7.47 9.01
CA GLY A 75 1.84 -8.63 8.36
C GLY A 75 0.31 -8.75 8.49
N HIS A 76 -0.36 -7.85 9.22
CA HIS A 76 -1.82 -7.88 9.33
C HIS A 76 -2.47 -7.40 8.03
N GLU A 77 -3.38 -8.21 7.48
CA GLU A 77 -4.12 -7.87 6.26
C GLU A 77 -5.53 -7.39 6.60
N PHE A 78 -5.93 -6.26 6.02
CA PHE A 78 -7.21 -5.63 6.30
C PHE A 78 -7.67 -4.72 5.15
N CYS A 79 -8.94 -4.34 5.20
CA CYS A 79 -9.53 -3.39 4.27
C CYS A 79 -9.13 -1.95 4.65
N TYR A 80 -8.49 -1.22 3.76
CA TYR A 80 -8.13 0.18 3.96
C TYR A 80 -9.36 1.08 4.19
N ALA A 81 -10.45 0.79 3.46
CA ALA A 81 -11.67 1.59 3.52
C ALA A 81 -12.40 1.44 4.86
N CYS A 82 -12.57 0.23 5.39
CA CYS A 82 -13.37 -0.01 6.60
C CYS A 82 -12.59 -0.55 7.81
N GLY A 83 -11.33 -0.97 7.66
CA GLY A 83 -10.50 -1.53 8.73
C GLY A 83 -10.69 -3.03 8.97
N VAL A 84 -11.73 -3.64 8.42
CA VAL A 84 -12.05 -5.06 8.67
C VAL A 84 -10.92 -5.97 8.23
N ALA A 85 -10.55 -6.91 9.11
CA ALA A 85 -9.52 -7.90 8.85
C ALA A 85 -9.87 -8.77 7.63
N TRP A 86 -8.88 -9.05 6.77
CA TRP A 86 -9.07 -9.73 5.50
C TRP A 86 -9.09 -11.27 5.62
N GLN A 87 -9.69 -11.78 6.70
CA GLN A 87 -9.78 -13.23 6.97
C GLN A 87 -10.91 -13.88 6.15
N ASP A 88 -12.01 -13.15 5.95
CA ASP A 88 -13.09 -13.50 5.04
C ASP A 88 -13.39 -12.30 4.13
N PRO A 89 -13.09 -12.36 2.81
CA PRO A 89 -13.40 -11.30 1.86
C PRO A 89 -14.89 -10.91 1.83
N LYS A 90 -15.80 -11.80 2.26
CA LYS A 90 -17.25 -11.53 2.33
C LYS A 90 -17.65 -10.70 3.55
N ALA A 91 -16.80 -10.62 4.57
CA ALA A 91 -17.05 -9.79 5.75
C ALA A 91 -16.92 -8.28 5.45
N CYS A 92 -16.37 -7.93 4.29
CA CYS A 92 -16.20 -6.57 3.81
C CYS A 92 -17.07 -6.34 2.56
N ALA A 93 -17.98 -5.36 2.62
CA ALA A 93 -18.78 -4.94 1.47
C ALA A 93 -18.15 -3.80 0.66
N CYS A 94 -16.96 -3.33 1.03
CA CYS A 94 -16.27 -2.27 0.30
C CYS A 94 -15.79 -2.80 -1.06
N ASP A 95 -15.83 -1.94 -2.06
CA ASP A 95 -15.18 -2.22 -3.34
C ASP A 95 -13.71 -2.57 -3.10
N LEU A 96 -13.23 -3.61 -3.76
CA LEU A 96 -11.81 -3.96 -3.69
C LEU A 96 -10.94 -2.84 -4.26
N TRP A 97 -11.51 -1.98 -5.12
CA TRP A 97 -10.82 -0.84 -5.71
C TRP A 97 -11.56 0.49 -5.50
N SER A 98 -10.84 1.55 -5.16
CA SER A 98 -11.39 2.91 -5.05
C SER A 98 -10.49 3.93 -5.76
N GLU A 99 -11.03 4.59 -6.80
CA GLU A 99 -10.33 5.67 -7.52
C GLU A 99 -10.24 6.96 -6.69
N ARG A 100 -11.02 7.08 -5.60
CA ARG A 100 -11.07 8.30 -4.79
C ARG A 100 -9.72 8.69 -4.20
N MET A 101 -8.84 7.74 -3.90
CA MET A 101 -7.51 8.05 -3.37
C MET A 101 -6.52 8.47 -4.45
N LEU A 102 -6.64 7.93 -5.66
CA LEU A 102 -5.82 8.39 -6.80
C LEU A 102 -6.17 9.84 -7.15
N LEU A 103 -7.45 10.18 -7.10
CA LEU A 103 -7.94 11.55 -7.32
C LEU A 103 -7.45 12.52 -6.23
N ARG A 104 -7.45 12.12 -4.95
CA ARG A 104 -6.93 12.96 -3.84
C ARG A 104 -5.44 13.24 -3.96
N GLU A 105 -4.61 12.25 -4.30
CA GLU A 105 -3.17 12.48 -4.50
C GLU A 105 -2.91 13.34 -5.75
N GLU A 106 -3.71 13.19 -6.81
CA GLU A 106 -3.71 14.12 -7.95
C GLU A 106 -4.00 15.56 -7.50
N GLU A 107 -5.09 15.76 -6.76
CA GLU A 107 -5.53 17.06 -6.27
C GLU A 107 -4.47 17.71 -5.38
N ARG A 108 -3.94 16.99 -4.39
CA ARG A 108 -2.89 17.48 -3.48
C ARG A 108 -1.64 17.93 -4.23
N ARG A 109 -1.23 17.20 -5.27
CA ARG A 109 -0.06 17.60 -6.07
C ARG A 109 -0.32 18.84 -6.91
N LEU A 110 -1.53 18.99 -7.44
CA LEU A 110 -1.94 20.20 -8.14
C LEU A 110 -1.92 21.40 -7.18
N GLU A 111 -2.47 21.25 -5.97
CA GLU A 111 -2.46 22.29 -4.93
C GLU A 111 -1.04 22.72 -4.54
N VAL A 112 -0.16 21.77 -4.24
CA VAL A 112 1.25 22.07 -3.89
C VAL A 112 1.97 22.78 -5.04
N ALA A 113 1.71 22.37 -6.29
CA ALA A 113 2.30 23.01 -7.45
C ALA A 113 1.78 24.44 -7.65
N GLU A 114 0.49 24.69 -7.43
CA GLU A 114 -0.12 26.03 -7.48
C GLU A 114 0.41 26.95 -6.38
N GLU A 115 0.56 26.43 -5.16
CA GLU A 115 1.11 27.17 -4.03
C GLU A 115 2.56 27.59 -4.29
N GLN A 116 3.41 26.66 -4.75
CA GLN A 116 4.81 26.94 -5.09
C GLN A 116 4.95 27.96 -6.22
N LEU A 117 4.02 27.95 -7.18
CA LEU A 117 4.02 28.87 -8.30
C LEU A 117 3.37 30.23 -7.95
N GLY A 118 2.60 30.30 -6.87
CA GLY A 118 1.82 31.47 -6.46
C GLY A 118 0.72 31.87 -7.44
N ARG A 119 0.32 30.97 -8.35
CA ARG A 119 -0.75 31.20 -9.35
C ARG A 119 -1.45 29.89 -9.72
N PRO A 120 -2.71 29.94 -10.15
CA PRO A 120 -3.39 28.76 -10.67
C PRO A 120 -2.70 28.21 -11.93
N LEU A 121 -2.61 26.89 -12.00
CA LEU A 121 -2.09 26.13 -13.14
C LEU A 121 -3.06 26.18 -14.30
N GLN A 122 -2.55 26.43 -15.50
CA GLN A 122 -3.27 26.32 -16.75
C GLN A 122 -3.61 24.86 -17.07
N GLN A 123 -4.61 24.65 -17.92
CA GLN A 123 -5.11 23.31 -18.25
C GLN A 123 -4.01 22.37 -18.80
N ALA A 124 -3.08 22.88 -19.61
CA ALA A 124 -1.96 22.10 -20.13
C ALA A 124 -0.96 21.72 -19.02
N GLU A 125 -0.67 22.62 -18.09
CA GLU A 125 0.22 22.37 -16.93
C GLU A 125 -0.41 21.31 -16.01
N ARG A 126 -1.71 21.41 -15.74
CA ARG A 126 -2.48 20.41 -14.98
C ARG A 126 -2.46 19.04 -15.68
N ALA A 127 -2.65 19.01 -17.00
CA ALA A 127 -2.63 17.76 -17.78
C ALA A 127 -1.25 17.10 -17.76
N ALA A 128 -0.17 17.89 -17.89
CA ALA A 128 1.20 17.39 -17.81
C ALA A 128 1.52 16.80 -16.42
N LEU A 129 1.07 17.43 -15.34
CA LEU A 129 1.27 16.92 -13.98
C LEU A 129 0.51 15.61 -13.74
N ARG A 130 -0.72 15.49 -14.25
CA ARG A 130 -1.49 14.23 -14.24
C ARG A 130 -0.80 13.13 -15.04
N GLN A 131 -0.21 13.47 -16.19
CA GLN A 131 0.55 12.52 -16.99
C GLN A 131 1.77 11.98 -16.22
N GLN A 132 2.49 12.83 -15.47
CA GLN A 132 3.60 12.39 -14.62
C GLN A 132 3.19 11.41 -13.51
N LEU A 133 2.00 11.54 -12.94
CA LEU A 133 1.46 10.60 -11.95
C LEU A 133 1.17 9.21 -12.54
N ASN A 134 0.64 9.18 -13.76
CA ASN A 134 0.44 7.93 -14.50
C ASN A 134 1.78 7.27 -14.88
N VAL A 135 2.80 8.06 -15.21
CA VAL A 135 4.16 7.59 -15.53
C VAL A 135 4.95 7.15 -14.29
N ALA A 136 4.76 7.74 -13.11
CA ALA A 136 5.43 7.25 -11.88
C ALA A 136 5.03 5.81 -11.50
N ASN A 137 3.88 5.33 -11.98
CA ASN A 137 3.43 3.94 -11.88
C ASN A 137 3.98 3.02 -12.97
N HIS A 138 4.71 3.55 -13.96
CA HIS A 138 5.23 2.79 -15.10
C HIS A 138 6.66 3.26 -15.40
N GLN A 139 7.66 2.44 -15.07
CA GLN A 139 9.07 2.76 -15.27
C GLN A 139 9.47 2.77 -16.77
N GLY A 140 9.03 3.80 -17.49
CA GLY A 140 9.77 4.37 -18.61
C GLY A 140 9.58 3.75 -19.99
N GLN A 141 8.51 3.00 -20.26
CA GLN A 141 8.20 2.58 -21.63
C GLN A 141 6.71 2.74 -21.95
N GLU A 142 6.37 3.20 -23.15
CA GLU A 142 5.01 3.39 -23.66
C GLU A 142 4.26 2.07 -23.91
N CYS A 143 4.40 1.05 -23.04
CA CYS A 143 3.62 -0.17 -23.19
C CYS A 143 2.25 0.00 -22.51
N SER A 144 1.21 -0.03 -23.35
CA SER A 144 -0.19 -0.12 -22.94
C SER A 144 -0.45 -1.55 -22.43
N HIS A 145 -0.53 -1.70 -21.11
CA HIS A 145 -0.98 -2.92 -20.44
C HIS A 145 -2.50 -3.00 -20.38
N ARG A 146 -3.19 -2.08 -21.04
CA ARG A 146 -4.64 -1.92 -21.07
C ARG A 146 -5.40 -3.13 -21.63
N SER A 147 -4.75 -4.01 -22.40
CA SER A 147 -5.33 -5.25 -22.93
C SER A 147 -4.70 -6.51 -22.34
N LYS A 148 -5.46 -7.61 -22.34
CA LYS A 148 -5.02 -8.92 -21.83
C LYS A 148 -3.90 -9.54 -22.66
N GLU A 149 -3.56 -8.98 -23.82
CA GLU A 149 -2.65 -9.56 -24.81
C GLU A 149 -1.16 -9.36 -24.46
N THR A 150 -0.79 -8.27 -23.78
CA THR A 150 0.62 -7.96 -23.47
C THR A 150 1.11 -8.57 -22.15
N LEU A 151 0.22 -9.11 -21.33
CA LEU A 151 0.51 -9.71 -20.04
C LEU A 151 0.50 -11.24 -20.10
N GLN A 152 1.67 -11.87 -20.04
CA GLN A 152 1.80 -13.32 -20.01
C GLN A 152 1.76 -13.87 -18.60
N TYR A 153 1.09 -15.02 -18.46
CA TYR A 153 1.08 -15.77 -17.22
C TYR A 153 2.47 -16.36 -16.94
N ARG A 154 2.96 -16.19 -15.72
CA ARG A 154 4.23 -16.74 -15.24
C ARG A 154 4.01 -17.48 -13.93
N GLU A 155 4.39 -18.75 -13.90
CA GLU A 155 4.47 -19.55 -12.68
C GLU A 155 5.89 -19.55 -12.13
N PHE A 156 6.00 -19.54 -10.81
CA PHE A 156 7.29 -19.61 -10.13
C PHE A 156 7.39 -20.91 -9.35
N ALA A 157 8.49 -21.63 -9.56
CA ALA A 157 8.86 -22.76 -8.73
C ALA A 157 9.46 -22.30 -7.39
N GLY A 158 9.02 -22.91 -6.29
CA GLY A 158 9.52 -22.63 -4.94
C GLY A 158 8.84 -21.45 -4.24
N ASN A 159 9.35 -21.08 -3.07
CA ASN A 159 8.70 -20.12 -2.15
C ASN A 159 9.21 -18.66 -2.33
N ARG A 160 9.74 -18.33 -3.52
CA ARG A 160 10.33 -17.00 -3.79
C ARG A 160 9.22 -15.96 -3.98
N ARG A 161 9.07 -15.05 -3.00
CA ARG A 161 8.11 -13.95 -3.03
C ARG A 161 8.52 -12.91 -4.08
N ARG A 162 7.62 -12.63 -5.01
CA ARG A 162 7.69 -11.53 -5.98
C ARG A 162 6.76 -10.42 -5.51
N THR A 163 7.00 -9.16 -5.89
CA THR A 163 6.06 -8.08 -5.60
C THR A 163 5.27 -7.70 -6.85
N CYS A 164 3.99 -7.35 -6.65
CA CYS A 164 3.18 -6.73 -7.69
C CYS A 164 3.63 -5.28 -7.89
N ASN A 165 3.98 -4.87 -9.11
CA ASN A 165 4.34 -3.50 -9.43
C ASN A 165 3.18 -2.49 -9.29
N ASN A 166 1.94 -2.97 -9.14
CA ASN A 166 0.75 -2.12 -9.02
C ASN A 166 0.26 -1.93 -7.57
N CYS A 167 0.27 -3.00 -6.77
CA CYS A 167 -0.24 -2.98 -5.40
C CYS A 167 0.79 -3.37 -4.35
N ASP A 168 2.05 -3.59 -4.74
CA ASP A 168 3.16 -4.04 -3.89
C ASP A 168 2.95 -5.36 -3.13
N GLN A 169 1.81 -6.03 -3.34
CA GLN A 169 1.49 -7.29 -2.67
C GLN A 169 2.48 -8.39 -3.06
N SER A 170 2.83 -9.22 -2.06
CA SER A 170 3.66 -10.40 -2.26
C SER A 170 2.92 -11.49 -3.04
N ILE A 171 3.41 -11.80 -4.22
CA ILE A 171 2.99 -12.86 -5.11
C ILE A 171 3.86 -14.11 -4.85
N ARG A 172 3.23 -15.26 -4.59
CA ARG A 172 3.93 -16.51 -4.25
C ARG A 172 3.98 -17.54 -5.37
N HIS A 173 2.88 -17.71 -6.11
CA HIS A 173 2.73 -18.84 -7.04
C HIS A 173 2.79 -18.41 -8.50
N TYR A 174 2.08 -17.35 -8.86
CA TYR A 174 2.03 -16.88 -10.24
C TYR A 174 1.75 -15.39 -10.31
N CYS A 175 2.29 -14.74 -11.35
CA CYS A 175 1.92 -13.37 -11.72
C CYS A 175 1.59 -13.28 -13.20
N TYR A 176 1.11 -12.11 -13.61
CA TYR A 176 1.07 -11.73 -15.01
C TYR A 176 2.18 -10.72 -15.27
N GLU A 177 3.06 -11.03 -16.20
CA GLU A 177 4.25 -10.24 -16.49
C GLU A 177 4.19 -9.74 -17.94
N CYS A 178 4.47 -8.46 -18.16
CA CYS A 178 4.64 -7.95 -19.51
C CYS A 178 5.96 -8.42 -20.08
N THR A 179 5.93 -9.00 -21.27
CA THR A 179 7.13 -9.50 -21.96
C THR A 179 8.05 -8.39 -22.49
N GLU A 180 7.55 -7.16 -22.57
CA GLU A 180 8.30 -6.04 -23.14
C GLU A 180 9.02 -5.24 -22.06
N CYS A 181 8.36 -4.93 -20.95
CA CYS A 181 8.90 -4.08 -19.87
C CYS A 181 9.10 -4.80 -18.53
N GLY A 182 8.71 -6.07 -18.41
CA GLY A 182 8.82 -6.85 -17.16
C GLY A 182 7.86 -6.41 -16.04
N PHE A 183 6.85 -5.58 -16.35
CA PHE A 183 5.84 -5.14 -15.39
C PHE A 183 5.02 -6.32 -14.88
N ARG A 184 5.07 -6.59 -13.57
CA ARG A 184 4.38 -7.72 -12.93
C ARG A 184 3.14 -7.27 -12.17
N VAL A 185 2.00 -7.89 -12.46
CA VAL A 185 0.75 -7.67 -11.73
C VAL A 185 0.19 -8.95 -11.15
N CYS A 186 -0.42 -8.85 -9.96
CA CYS A 186 -1.19 -9.95 -9.39
C CYS A 186 -2.50 -10.14 -10.15
N GLN A 187 -3.16 -11.29 -9.97
CA GLN A 187 -4.43 -11.58 -10.62
C GLN A 187 -5.48 -10.50 -10.35
N VAL A 188 -5.62 -10.09 -9.09
CA VAL A 188 -6.57 -9.06 -8.68
C VAL A 188 -6.34 -7.76 -9.46
N CYS A 189 -5.09 -7.31 -9.55
CA CYS A 189 -4.74 -6.09 -10.29
C CYS A 189 -4.99 -6.21 -11.80
N ARG A 190 -4.79 -7.40 -12.38
CA ARG A 190 -5.09 -7.65 -13.81
C ARG A 190 -6.60 -7.58 -14.12
N TYR A 191 -7.45 -8.05 -13.20
CA TYR A 191 -8.90 -8.08 -13.42
C TYR A 191 -9.59 -6.75 -13.08
N ASN A 192 -9.12 -6.04 -12.07
CA ASN A 192 -9.83 -4.88 -11.50
C ASN A 192 -9.24 -3.52 -11.87
N ARG A 193 -8.10 -3.45 -12.58
CA ARG A 193 -7.52 -2.19 -13.04
C ARG A 193 -7.70 -2.02 -14.55
N ARG A 194 -7.98 -0.80 -14.99
CA ARG A 194 -7.48 -0.31 -16.30
C ARG A 194 -5.98 -0.15 -16.14
N LEU A 195 -5.27 -1.21 -16.46
CA LEU A 195 -3.81 -1.20 -16.54
C LEU A 195 -3.39 -0.06 -17.50
N PRO A 196 -2.41 0.78 -17.13
CA PRO A 196 -1.95 1.89 -17.97
C PRO A 196 -1.49 1.39 -19.33
#